data_AF-A0A348AIL5-F1
#
_entry.id   AF-A0A348AIL5-F1
#
_cell.length_a   1.000
_cell.length_b   1.000
_cell.length_c   1.000
_cell.angle_alpha   90.00
_cell.angle_beta   90.00
_cell.angle_gamma   90.00
#
_symmetry.space_group_name_H-M   'P 1'
#
loop_
_entity.id
_entity.type
_entity.pdbx_description
1 polymer ?
#
loop_
_entity_poly.entity_id
_entity_poly.type
_entity_poly.pdbx_seq_one_letter_code
_entity_poly.pdbx_strand_id
1 'polypeptide(L)'
;MLEKLFSFYPGNYSLEDFTYAFSPDNPQFDLVLGIALLTFFLGYIEYIYSFQLVRREKSAPYPVWMHTFYFAHDSMGAIVFALASKTTGGFWFFTAAAVALVIWNLFEVYNLYKCIYVERQEIWGHLHDEPVSVKEAWFRVIGQIIIFIGVVNLFRVFMNDPYMFKWFIFTNILIAIAPGFYWEKRKTQIGASYKLAIVILLGTINSFTPLNMWVLVSDYFSFSNNPWFYLIGIVSIGFAIRNIVVLKKMSQKPSHMEDGTKTVW
;
A
#
# COMPACT_ATOMS: atom_id res chain seq x y z
N MET A 1 -24.88 10.49 17.67
CA MET A 1 -24.05 9.87 16.62
C MET A 1 -22.93 10.80 16.18
N LEU A 2 -23.22 12.04 15.78
CA LEU A 2 -22.20 13.04 15.44
C LEU A 2 -21.24 13.35 16.60
N GLU A 3 -21.76 13.55 17.82
CA GLU A 3 -20.91 13.79 19.00
C GLU A 3 -19.92 12.64 19.24
N LYS A 4 -20.42 11.39 19.23
CA LYS A 4 -19.59 10.18 19.34
C LYS A 4 -18.49 10.13 18.26
N LEU A 5 -18.76 10.61 17.05
CA LEU A 5 -17.76 10.60 15.96
C LEU A 5 -16.52 11.47 16.27
N PHE A 6 -16.67 12.53 17.05
CA PHE A 6 -15.59 13.47 17.35
C PHE A 6 -15.06 13.40 18.79
N SER A 7 -15.84 12.86 19.73
CA SER A 7 -15.47 12.80 21.16
C SER A 7 -15.09 11.41 21.67
N PHE A 8 -15.48 10.34 20.97
CA PHE A 8 -15.18 8.97 21.39
C PHE A 8 -13.87 8.46 20.79
N TYR A 9 -12.98 7.98 21.65
CA TYR A 9 -11.77 7.28 21.28
C TYR A 9 -11.90 5.84 21.76
N PRO A 10 -11.98 4.84 20.85
CA PRO A 10 -12.00 3.44 21.27
C PRO A 10 -10.71 3.08 22.04
N GLY A 11 -10.75 1.97 22.78
CA GLY A 11 -9.55 1.33 23.32
C GLY A 11 -8.55 0.96 22.22
N ASN A 12 -7.47 0.28 22.54
CA ASN A 12 -6.52 -0.17 21.51
C ASN A 12 -6.72 -1.64 21.17
N TYR A 13 -6.27 -2.04 19.99
CA TYR A 13 -6.16 -3.45 19.64
C TYR A 13 -4.91 -4.06 20.31
N SER A 14 -4.97 -5.35 20.62
CA SER A 14 -3.96 -6.05 21.42
C SER A 14 -3.22 -7.13 20.62
N LEU A 15 -2.20 -7.76 21.22
CA LEU A 15 -1.54 -8.93 20.62
C LEU A 15 -2.44 -10.17 20.67
N GLU A 16 -3.25 -10.27 21.71
CA GLU A 16 -4.15 -11.39 21.97
C GLU A 16 -5.23 -11.48 20.89
N ASP A 17 -5.73 -10.32 20.44
CA ASP A 17 -6.66 -10.18 19.31
C ASP A 17 -6.17 -10.99 18.10
N PHE A 18 -4.89 -10.87 17.75
CA PHE A 18 -4.30 -11.59 16.63
C PHE A 18 -4.09 -13.06 16.90
N THR A 19 -3.52 -13.39 18.06
CA THR A 19 -3.21 -14.78 18.38
C THR A 19 -4.48 -15.61 18.47
N TYR A 20 -5.57 -15.02 18.98
CA TYR A 20 -6.87 -15.65 18.96
C TYR A 20 -7.45 -15.70 17.54
N ALA A 21 -7.52 -14.56 16.82
CA ALA A 21 -8.16 -14.50 15.51
C ALA A 21 -7.53 -15.48 14.49
N PHE A 22 -6.21 -15.66 14.54
CA PHE A 22 -5.46 -16.57 13.68
C PHE A 22 -5.08 -17.90 14.38
N SER A 23 -5.73 -18.24 15.49
CA SER A 23 -5.65 -19.59 16.09
C SER A 23 -6.72 -20.49 15.49
N PRO A 24 -6.44 -21.78 15.25
CA PRO A 24 -7.47 -22.78 14.97
C PRO A 24 -8.58 -22.89 16.03
N ASP A 25 -8.35 -22.37 17.24
CA ASP A 25 -9.37 -22.31 18.30
C ASP A 25 -10.47 -21.28 18.03
N ASN A 26 -10.23 -20.30 17.14
CA ASN A 26 -11.25 -19.36 16.72
C ASN A 26 -12.26 -20.07 15.78
N PRO A 27 -13.56 -20.11 16.10
CA PRO A 27 -14.57 -20.72 15.24
C PRO A 27 -14.64 -20.09 13.84
N GLN A 28 -14.14 -18.86 13.67
CA GLN A 28 -14.08 -18.15 12.40
C GLN A 28 -12.70 -18.23 11.73
N PHE A 29 -11.78 -19.07 12.21
CA PHE A 29 -10.40 -19.16 11.73
C PHE A 29 -10.28 -19.22 10.20
N ASP A 30 -11.03 -20.12 9.55
CA ASP A 30 -10.98 -20.28 8.09
C ASP A 30 -11.45 -19.02 7.34
N LEU A 31 -12.44 -18.31 7.89
CA LEU A 31 -12.94 -17.05 7.33
C LEU A 31 -11.88 -15.96 7.48
N VAL A 32 -11.31 -15.78 8.69
CA VAL A 32 -10.27 -14.79 8.95
C VAL A 32 -9.07 -15.02 8.04
N LEU A 33 -8.62 -16.28 7.94
CA LEU A 33 -7.51 -16.66 7.08
C LEU A 33 -7.82 -16.40 5.60
N GLY A 34 -9.00 -16.80 5.12
CA GLY A 34 -9.41 -16.59 3.74
C GLY A 34 -9.44 -15.11 3.34
N ILE A 35 -10.02 -14.25 4.19
CA ILE A 35 -10.07 -12.80 3.96
C ILE A 35 -8.67 -12.17 4.05
N ALA A 36 -7.84 -12.59 5.01
CA ALA A 36 -6.46 -12.11 5.11
C ALA A 36 -5.67 -12.49 3.85
N LEU A 37 -5.72 -13.74 3.40
CA LEU A 37 -5.06 -14.21 2.18
C LEU A 37 -5.51 -13.44 0.95
N LEU A 38 -6.82 -13.18 0.81
CA LEU A 38 -7.35 -12.36 -0.28
C LEU A 38 -6.78 -10.93 -0.24
N THR A 39 -6.70 -10.34 0.96
CA THR A 39 -6.13 -9.00 1.18
C THR A 39 -4.67 -8.94 0.72
N PHE A 40 -3.84 -9.89 1.17
CA PHE A 40 -2.44 -9.97 0.73
C PHE A 40 -2.32 -10.26 -0.77
N PHE A 41 -3.16 -11.16 -1.30
CA PHE A 41 -3.16 -11.50 -2.72
C PHE A 41 -3.42 -10.29 -3.60
N LEU A 42 -4.43 -9.47 -3.29
CA LEU A 42 -4.72 -8.25 -4.05
C LEU A 42 -3.53 -7.29 -4.05
N GLY A 43 -2.91 -7.08 -2.89
CA GLY A 43 -1.67 -6.29 -2.80
C GLY A 43 -0.53 -6.86 -3.67
N TYR A 44 -0.32 -8.17 -3.68
CA TYR A 44 0.68 -8.80 -4.55
C TYR A 44 0.40 -8.55 -6.05
N ILE A 45 -0.86 -8.62 -6.47
CA ILE A 45 -1.25 -8.36 -7.87
C ILE A 45 -0.94 -6.91 -8.27
N GLU A 46 -1.12 -5.94 -7.36
CA GLU A 46 -0.77 -4.53 -7.60
C GLU A 46 0.72 -4.35 -7.94
N TYR A 47 1.61 -5.07 -7.25
CA TYR A 47 3.04 -5.05 -7.56
C TYR A 47 3.39 -5.76 -8.86
N ILE A 48 2.72 -6.88 -9.17
CA ILE A 48 2.90 -7.55 -10.45
C ILE A 48 2.61 -6.60 -11.61
N TYR A 49 1.52 -5.81 -11.52
CA TYR A 49 1.24 -4.79 -12.53
C TYR A 49 2.29 -3.69 -12.55
N SER A 50 2.77 -3.21 -11.39
CA SER A 50 3.87 -2.25 -11.32
C SER A 50 5.10 -2.73 -12.09
N PHE A 51 5.52 -3.98 -11.86
CA PHE A 51 6.66 -4.58 -12.55
C PHE A 51 6.43 -4.74 -14.05
N GLN A 52 5.24 -5.15 -14.46
CA GLN A 52 4.91 -5.28 -15.88
C GLN A 52 4.97 -3.93 -16.59
N LEU A 53 4.38 -2.89 -15.98
CA LEU A 53 4.35 -1.53 -16.51
C LEU A 53 5.76 -0.95 -16.62
N VAL A 54 6.57 -0.99 -15.56
CA VAL A 54 7.92 -0.42 -15.61
C VAL A 54 8.86 -1.19 -16.56
N ARG A 55 8.67 -2.51 -16.72
CA ARG A 55 9.48 -3.31 -17.65
C ARG A 55 9.12 -3.01 -19.10
N ARG A 56 7.83 -2.95 -19.41
CA ARG A 56 7.31 -2.87 -20.79
C ARG A 56 7.14 -1.43 -21.27
N GLU A 57 6.76 -0.53 -20.39
CA GLU A 57 6.40 0.86 -20.72
C GLU A 57 7.38 1.88 -20.13
N LYS A 58 8.38 1.41 -19.37
CA LYS A 58 9.42 2.25 -18.73
C LYS A 58 8.87 3.32 -17.79
N SER A 59 7.64 3.11 -17.30
CA SER A 59 6.97 4.05 -16.40
C SER A 59 6.14 3.24 -15.39
N ALA A 60 6.39 3.46 -14.10
CA ALA A 60 5.72 2.80 -13.01
C ALA A 60 4.35 3.46 -12.72
N PRO A 61 3.40 2.73 -12.12
CA PRO A 61 2.10 3.29 -11.77
C PRO A 61 2.11 4.14 -10.51
N TYR A 62 3.17 4.13 -9.72
CA TYR A 62 3.21 4.80 -8.43
C TYR A 62 4.30 5.87 -8.41
N PRO A 63 4.03 7.03 -7.77
CA PRO A 63 5.05 8.06 -7.59
C PRO A 63 6.17 7.56 -6.68
N VAL A 64 7.40 8.04 -6.91
CA VAL A 64 8.60 7.61 -6.16
C VAL A 64 8.47 7.71 -4.64
N TRP A 65 7.71 8.70 -4.14
CA TRP A 65 7.54 8.88 -2.70
C TRP A 65 6.72 7.74 -2.09
N MET A 66 5.81 7.11 -2.84
CA MET A 66 5.07 5.94 -2.35
C MET A 66 6.02 4.76 -2.18
N HIS A 67 6.96 4.56 -3.12
CA HIS A 67 7.95 3.50 -3.00
C HIS A 67 8.90 3.70 -1.81
N THR A 68 9.37 4.93 -1.59
CA THR A 68 10.23 5.22 -0.42
C THR A 68 9.46 5.14 0.90
N PHE A 69 8.18 5.54 0.91
CA PHE A 69 7.30 5.39 2.07
C PHE A 69 6.99 3.91 2.36
N TYR A 70 6.58 3.12 1.36
CA TYR A 70 6.28 1.69 1.52
C TYR A 70 7.51 0.90 1.92
N PHE A 71 8.69 1.19 1.35
CA PHE A 71 9.93 0.57 1.82
C PHE A 71 10.19 0.83 3.31
N ALA A 72 10.04 2.09 3.76
CA ALA A 72 10.21 2.43 5.17
C ALA A 72 9.14 1.74 6.05
N HIS A 73 7.89 1.79 5.62
CA HIS A 73 6.74 1.19 6.30
C HIS A 73 6.91 -0.33 6.46
N ASP A 74 7.16 -1.04 5.37
CA ASP A 74 7.23 -2.51 5.35
C ASP A 74 8.50 -3.00 6.05
N SER A 75 9.61 -2.25 5.98
CA SER A 75 10.81 -2.53 6.78
C SER A 75 10.52 -2.45 8.28
N MET A 76 9.78 -1.44 8.72
CA MET A 76 9.39 -1.32 10.13
C MET A 76 8.37 -2.39 10.51
N GLY A 77 7.39 -2.68 9.64
CA GLY A 77 6.42 -3.73 9.84
C GLY A 77 7.08 -5.11 10.00
N ALA A 78 8.08 -5.42 9.18
CA ALA A 78 8.83 -6.66 9.26
C ALA A 78 9.52 -6.82 10.63
N ILE A 79 10.15 -5.75 11.13
CA ILE A 79 10.79 -5.75 12.46
C ILE A 79 9.74 -5.90 13.56
N VAL A 80 8.65 -5.13 13.50
CA VAL A 80 7.57 -5.16 14.51
C VAL A 80 6.92 -6.54 14.58
N PHE A 81 6.64 -7.18 13.45
CA PHE A 81 6.09 -8.53 13.41
C PHE A 81 7.10 -9.59 13.83
N ALA A 82 8.39 -9.45 13.49
CA ALA A 82 9.41 -10.36 14.00
C ALA A 82 9.51 -10.30 15.54
N LEU A 83 9.43 -9.11 16.12
CA LEU A 83 9.38 -8.92 17.58
C LEU A 83 8.09 -9.47 18.19
N ALA A 84 6.94 -9.23 17.58
CA ALA A 84 5.66 -9.78 18.02
C ALA A 84 5.68 -11.32 17.98
N SER A 85 6.27 -11.90 16.94
CA SER A 85 6.49 -13.34 16.83
C SER A 85 7.36 -13.86 17.98
N LYS A 86 8.47 -13.17 18.29
CA LYS A 86 9.32 -13.54 19.43
C LYS A 86 8.56 -13.51 20.76
N THR A 87 7.77 -12.47 21.00
CA THR A 87 6.98 -12.31 22.23
C THR A 87 5.88 -13.36 22.39
N THR A 88 5.33 -13.86 21.28
CA THR A 88 4.26 -14.87 21.26
C THR A 88 4.78 -16.31 21.16
N GLY A 89 6.08 -16.53 21.39
CA GLY A 89 6.67 -17.88 21.32
C GLY A 89 6.78 -18.43 19.89
N GLY A 90 6.81 -17.57 18.88
CA GLY A 90 6.94 -17.95 17.47
C GLY A 90 5.59 -18.13 16.77
N PHE A 91 4.56 -17.35 17.14
CA PHE A 91 3.24 -17.50 16.52
C PHE A 91 3.31 -17.33 15.00
N TRP A 92 2.71 -18.30 14.30
CA TRP A 92 2.94 -18.52 12.87
C TRP A 92 2.56 -17.29 12.03
N PHE A 93 1.46 -16.59 12.38
CA PHE A 93 0.98 -15.44 11.62
C PHE A 93 2.01 -14.31 11.62
N PHE A 94 2.57 -13.97 12.78
CA PHE A 94 3.58 -12.92 12.88
C PHE A 94 4.89 -13.31 12.19
N THR A 95 5.29 -14.59 12.27
CA THR A 95 6.45 -15.10 11.51
C THR A 95 6.23 -14.96 10.01
N ALA A 96 5.09 -15.46 9.50
CA ALA A 96 4.76 -15.44 8.08
C ALA A 96 4.62 -14.01 7.57
N ALA A 97 3.94 -13.13 8.31
CA ALA A 97 3.77 -11.73 7.96
C ALA A 97 5.12 -10.98 7.93
N ALA A 98 6.02 -11.23 8.89
CA ALA A 98 7.35 -10.62 8.88
C ALA A 98 8.15 -11.04 7.63
N VAL A 99 8.12 -12.33 7.27
CA VAL A 99 8.76 -12.84 6.05
C VAL A 99 8.13 -12.24 4.79
N ALA A 100 6.80 -12.18 4.72
CA ALA A 100 6.09 -11.57 3.60
C ALA A 100 6.48 -10.09 3.40
N LEU A 101 6.64 -9.33 4.48
CA LEU A 101 7.08 -7.93 4.42
C LEU A 101 8.53 -7.76 3.96
N VAL A 102 9.42 -8.70 4.30
CA VAL A 102 10.77 -8.72 3.71
C VAL A 102 10.69 -8.92 2.20
N ILE A 103 9.82 -9.80 1.71
CA ILE A 103 9.59 -9.99 0.27
C ILE A 103 9.04 -8.70 -0.37
N TRP A 104 8.10 -8.03 0.29
CA TRP A 104 7.58 -6.72 -0.14
C TRP A 104 8.68 -5.67 -0.25
N ASN A 105 9.59 -5.60 0.71
CA ASN A 105 10.73 -4.69 0.64
C ASN A 105 11.64 -4.99 -0.56
N LEU A 106 11.83 -6.26 -0.94
CA LEU A 106 12.59 -6.59 -2.16
C LEU A 106 11.89 -6.07 -3.42
N PHE A 107 10.56 -6.08 -3.44
CA PHE A 107 9.78 -5.48 -4.52
C PHE A 107 9.94 -3.97 -4.57
N GLU A 108 9.98 -3.32 -3.41
CA GLU A 108 10.25 -1.89 -3.33
C GLU A 108 11.66 -1.53 -3.77
N VAL A 109 12.67 -2.30 -3.37
CA VAL A 109 14.05 -2.13 -3.86
C VAL A 109 14.10 -2.21 -5.39
N TYR A 110 13.36 -3.14 -6.00
CA TYR A 110 13.27 -3.23 -7.45
C TYR A 110 12.64 -1.97 -8.07
N ASN A 111 11.51 -1.50 -7.55
CA ASN A 111 10.85 -0.30 -8.08
C ASN A 111 11.71 0.95 -7.89
N LEU A 112 12.33 1.14 -6.72
CA LEU A 112 13.25 2.25 -6.45
C LEU A 112 14.47 2.21 -7.37
N TYR A 113 15.01 1.03 -7.64
CA TYR A 113 16.05 0.85 -8.66
C TYR A 113 15.55 1.32 -10.03
N LYS A 114 14.32 0.99 -10.43
CA LYS A 114 13.75 1.48 -11.70
C LYS A 114 13.50 2.98 -11.70
N CYS A 115 13.05 3.56 -10.59
CA CYS A 115 12.92 5.00 -10.45
C CYS A 115 14.25 5.72 -10.73
N ILE A 116 15.36 5.17 -10.25
CA ILE A 116 16.69 5.78 -10.40
C ILE A 116 17.25 5.58 -11.83
N TYR A 117 17.23 4.35 -12.33
CA TYR A 117 17.93 4.02 -13.57
C TYR A 117 17.09 4.24 -14.83
N VAL A 118 15.77 4.22 -14.72
CA VAL A 118 14.82 4.34 -15.85
C VAL A 118 14.07 5.67 -15.79
N GLU A 119 13.44 5.99 -14.66
CA GLU A 119 12.42 7.04 -14.61
C GLU A 119 12.92 8.39 -14.07
N ARG A 120 14.18 8.50 -13.63
CA ARG A 120 14.68 9.69 -12.89
C ARG A 120 14.45 11.02 -13.61
N GLN A 121 14.44 11.02 -14.94
CA GLN A 121 14.20 12.24 -15.73
C GLN A 121 12.72 12.62 -15.70
N GLU A 122 11.82 11.64 -15.78
CA GLU A 122 10.38 11.88 -15.63
C GLU A 122 10.06 12.36 -14.21
N ILE A 123 10.72 11.77 -13.20
CA ILE A 123 10.47 12.06 -11.79
C ILE A 123 11.00 13.43 -11.39
N TRP A 124 12.27 13.74 -11.70
CA TRP A 124 12.96 14.93 -11.18
C TRP A 124 13.48 15.89 -12.25
N GLY A 125 13.46 15.53 -13.54
CA GLY A 125 14.06 16.36 -14.61
C GLY A 125 13.49 17.78 -14.67
N HIS A 126 12.23 17.96 -14.28
CA HIS A 126 11.59 19.29 -14.19
C HIS A 126 12.17 20.22 -13.11
N LEU A 127 13.05 19.73 -12.24
CA LEU A 127 13.71 20.51 -11.17
C LEU A 127 15.12 20.98 -11.56
N HIS A 128 15.59 20.62 -12.76
CA HIS A 128 16.97 20.83 -13.19
C HIS A 128 17.03 21.33 -14.62
N ASP A 129 18.03 22.17 -14.90
CA ASP A 129 18.34 22.60 -16.28
C ASP A 129 19.08 21.49 -17.06
N GLU A 130 19.78 20.60 -16.35
CA GLU A 130 20.54 19.48 -16.90
C GLU A 130 19.92 18.12 -16.51
N PRO A 131 20.18 17.03 -17.28
CA PRO A 131 19.68 15.71 -16.94
C PRO A 131 20.11 15.24 -15.55
N VAL A 132 19.15 14.73 -14.77
CA VAL A 132 19.40 14.27 -13.40
C VAL A 132 20.39 13.11 -13.40
N SER A 133 21.44 13.23 -12.59
CA SER A 133 22.46 12.17 -12.46
C SER A 133 21.97 11.01 -11.60
N VAL A 134 22.51 9.81 -11.82
CA VAL A 134 22.20 8.62 -11.00
C VAL A 134 22.59 8.83 -9.54
N LYS A 135 23.73 9.47 -9.28
CA LYS A 135 24.22 9.78 -7.92
C LYS A 135 23.23 10.66 -7.17
N GLU A 136 22.70 11.68 -7.83
CA GLU A 136 21.73 12.59 -7.24
C GLU A 136 20.40 11.89 -6.94
N ALA A 137 19.90 11.10 -7.89
CA ALA A 137 18.69 10.31 -7.69
C ALA A 137 18.80 9.36 -6.48
N TRP A 138 19.95 8.70 -6.30
CA TRP A 138 20.24 7.90 -5.09
C TRP A 138 20.17 8.72 -3.81
N PHE A 139 20.80 9.90 -3.78
CA PHE A 139 20.78 10.77 -2.59
C PHE A 139 19.35 11.18 -2.21
N ARG A 140 18.52 11.53 -3.21
CA ARG A 140 17.11 11.87 -3.00
C ARG A 140 16.30 10.69 -2.46
N VAL A 141 16.47 9.50 -3.03
CA VAL A 141 15.77 8.28 -2.57
C VAL A 141 16.18 7.91 -1.15
N ILE A 142 17.47 7.87 -0.84
CA ILE A 142 17.98 7.57 0.50
C ILE A 142 17.49 8.61 1.51
N GLY A 143 17.57 9.90 1.17
CA GLY A 143 17.06 10.98 2.02
C GLY A 143 15.57 10.83 2.33
N GLN A 144 14.74 10.52 1.32
CA GLN A 144 13.31 10.27 1.51
C GLN A 144 13.05 9.05 2.40
N ILE A 145 13.79 7.95 2.22
CA ILE A 145 13.66 6.75 3.07
C ILE A 145 13.98 7.09 4.53
N ILE A 146 15.06 7.82 4.80
CA ILE A 146 15.42 8.23 6.17
C ILE A 146 14.31 9.06 6.81
N ILE A 147 13.76 10.02 6.05
CA ILE A 147 12.63 10.83 6.51
C ILE A 147 11.42 9.94 6.80
N PHE A 148 11.05 9.04 5.89
CA PHE A 148 9.89 8.17 6.08
C PHE A 148 10.07 7.16 7.20
N ILE A 149 11.28 6.65 7.47
CA ILE A 149 11.54 5.84 8.68
C ILE A 149 11.23 6.65 9.94
N GLY A 150 11.65 7.92 9.98
CA GLY A 150 11.32 8.83 11.07
C GLY A 150 9.81 9.07 11.20
N VAL A 151 9.12 9.37 10.11
CA VAL A 151 7.67 9.61 10.07
C VAL A 151 6.90 8.37 10.52
N VAL A 152 7.21 7.19 9.96
CA VAL A 152 6.53 5.94 10.27
C VAL A 152 6.60 5.64 11.77
N ASN A 153 7.80 5.73 12.36
CA ASN A 153 7.98 5.45 13.78
C ASN A 153 7.35 6.52 14.69
N LEU A 154 7.48 7.80 14.35
CA LEU A 154 6.91 8.90 15.13
C LEU A 154 5.39 8.78 15.20
N PHE A 155 4.74 8.59 14.06
CA PHE A 155 3.29 8.49 14.01
C PHE A 155 2.79 7.14 14.54
N ARG A 156 3.59 6.07 14.48
CA ARG A 156 3.27 4.82 15.19
C ARG A 156 3.13 5.06 16.70
N VAL A 157 4.01 5.87 17.29
CA VAL A 157 3.93 6.27 18.70
C VAL A 157 2.70 7.16 18.94
N PHE A 158 2.49 8.19 18.11
CA PHE A 158 1.34 9.10 18.28
C PHE A 158 -0.01 8.41 18.15
N MET A 159 -0.14 7.47 17.22
CA MET A 159 -1.37 6.71 17.01
C MET A 159 -1.55 5.58 18.03
N ASN A 160 -0.56 5.34 18.91
CA ASN A 160 -0.48 4.14 19.75
C ASN A 160 -0.73 2.88 18.91
N ASP A 161 0.10 2.64 17.90
CA ASP A 161 -0.07 1.57 16.90
C ASP A 161 0.96 0.44 17.13
N PRO A 162 0.77 -0.42 18.16
CA PRO A 162 1.81 -1.32 18.64
C PRO A 162 2.27 -2.32 17.57
N TYR A 163 1.36 -2.79 16.71
CA TYR A 163 1.63 -3.79 15.67
C TYR A 163 1.39 -3.27 14.24
N MET A 164 1.43 -1.96 14.05
CA MET A 164 1.34 -1.30 12.73
C MET A 164 0.05 -1.53 11.92
N PHE A 165 -1.01 -2.09 12.51
CA PHE A 165 -2.26 -2.35 11.80
C PHE A 165 -2.98 -1.07 11.34
N LYS A 166 -2.90 0.03 12.11
CA LYS A 166 -3.44 1.33 11.67
C LYS A 166 -2.66 1.85 10.46
N TRP A 167 -1.35 1.64 10.45
CA TRP A 167 -0.49 1.94 9.31
C TRP A 167 -0.80 1.13 8.05
N PHE A 168 -1.04 -0.19 8.16
CA PHE A 168 -1.44 -1.02 7.02
C PHE A 168 -2.78 -0.59 6.40
N ILE A 169 -3.70 -0.06 7.21
CA ILE A 169 -4.92 0.55 6.67
C ILE A 169 -4.59 1.83 5.91
N PHE A 170 -3.67 2.64 6.43
CA PHE A 170 -3.27 3.87 5.77
C PHE A 170 -2.61 3.62 4.41
N THR A 171 -1.80 2.56 4.24
CA THR A 171 -1.25 2.21 2.93
C THR A 171 -2.34 1.87 1.92
N ASN A 172 -3.42 1.19 2.34
CA ASN A 172 -4.60 0.91 1.52
C ASN A 172 -5.38 2.18 1.12
N ILE A 173 -5.40 3.20 1.99
CA ILE A 173 -5.97 4.51 1.64
C ILE A 173 -5.12 5.17 0.55
N LEU A 174 -3.79 5.14 0.70
CA LEU A 174 -2.87 5.76 -0.24
C LEU A 174 -2.94 5.12 -1.62
N ILE A 175 -2.95 3.78 -1.71
CA ILE A 175 -3.00 3.09 -3.01
C ILE A 175 -4.32 3.34 -3.75
N ALA A 176 -5.43 3.55 -3.01
CA ALA A 176 -6.71 3.90 -3.61
C ALA A 176 -6.72 5.30 -4.25
N ILE A 177 -5.91 6.23 -3.75
CA ILE A 177 -6.02 7.66 -4.05
C ILE A 177 -4.83 8.16 -4.88
N ALA A 178 -3.61 7.98 -4.37
CA ALA A 178 -2.42 8.61 -4.90
C ALA A 178 -2.05 8.19 -6.34
N PRO A 179 -2.17 6.91 -6.75
CA PRO A 179 -1.87 6.50 -8.12
C PRO A 179 -2.72 7.25 -9.16
N GLY A 180 -4.01 7.45 -8.89
CA GLY A 180 -4.90 8.16 -9.81
C GLY A 180 -4.48 9.59 -10.09
N PHE A 181 -4.12 10.34 -9.04
CA PHE A 181 -3.59 11.70 -9.21
C PHE A 181 -2.24 11.70 -9.95
N TYR A 182 -1.40 10.70 -9.69
CA TYR A 182 -0.13 10.56 -10.40
C TYR A 182 -0.33 10.28 -11.89
N TRP A 183 -1.27 9.40 -12.26
CA TRP A 183 -1.63 9.13 -13.65
C TRP A 183 -2.18 10.38 -14.33
N GLU A 184 -3.04 11.12 -13.64
CA GLU A 184 -3.64 12.36 -14.16
C GLU A 184 -2.60 13.44 -14.43
N LYS A 185 -1.58 13.56 -13.57
CA LYS A 185 -0.43 14.45 -13.80
C LYS A 185 0.28 14.15 -15.12
N ARG A 186 0.42 12.87 -15.49
CA ARG A 186 1.06 12.43 -16.74
C ARG A 186 0.19 12.65 -17.99
N LYS A 187 -1.13 12.76 -17.83
CA LYS A 187 -2.11 12.95 -18.92
C LYS A 187 -2.08 11.86 -20.01
N THR A 188 -1.51 10.70 -19.70
CA THR A 188 -1.38 9.54 -20.59
C THR A 188 -1.62 8.26 -19.82
N GLN A 189 -2.08 7.22 -20.51
CA GLN A 189 -2.23 5.87 -19.95
C GLN A 189 -0.90 5.10 -19.84
N ILE A 190 0.22 5.64 -20.37
CA ILE A 190 1.54 5.02 -20.19
C ILE A 190 1.86 4.95 -18.70
N GLY A 191 2.28 3.77 -18.25
CA GLY A 191 2.55 3.48 -16.85
C GLY A 191 1.30 3.34 -15.99
N ALA A 192 0.11 3.19 -16.57
CA ALA A 192 -1.13 2.85 -15.89
C ALA A 192 -1.91 1.78 -16.67
N SER A 193 -2.77 0.99 -16.01
CA SER A 193 -3.60 -0.01 -16.69
C SER A 193 -4.98 -0.09 -16.06
N TYR A 194 -5.99 -0.47 -16.85
CA TYR A 194 -7.34 -0.67 -16.33
C TYR A 194 -7.39 -1.84 -15.39
N LYS A 195 -6.64 -2.91 -15.69
CA LYS A 195 -6.58 -4.06 -14.80
C LYS A 195 -6.00 -3.69 -13.44
N LEU A 196 -4.95 -2.87 -13.40
CA LEU A 196 -4.42 -2.36 -12.14
C LEU A 196 -5.46 -1.50 -11.42
N ALA A 197 -6.12 -0.59 -12.12
CA ALA A 197 -7.15 0.26 -11.52
C ALA A 197 -8.33 -0.56 -10.94
N ILE A 198 -8.71 -1.66 -11.60
CA ILE A 198 -9.73 -2.60 -11.10
C ILE A 198 -9.21 -3.35 -9.88
N VAL A 199 -7.96 -3.82 -9.88
CA VAL A 199 -7.37 -4.49 -8.71
C VAL A 199 -7.33 -3.56 -7.51
N ILE A 200 -6.90 -2.30 -7.69
CA ILE A 200 -6.91 -1.29 -6.63
C ILE A 200 -8.33 -1.07 -6.11
N LEU A 201 -9.34 -1.00 -6.98
CA LEU A 201 -10.74 -0.89 -6.55
C LEU A 201 -11.19 -2.10 -5.72
N LEU A 202 -10.90 -3.32 -6.17
CA LEU A 202 -11.27 -4.54 -5.46
C LEU A 202 -10.54 -4.66 -4.12
N GLY A 203 -9.24 -4.34 -4.08
CA GLY A 203 -8.43 -4.26 -2.87
C GLY A 203 -8.99 -3.25 -1.88
N THR A 204 -9.36 -2.06 -2.35
CA THR A 204 -9.96 -1.01 -1.52
C THR A 204 -11.30 -1.44 -0.96
N ILE A 205 -12.18 -2.03 -1.78
CA ILE A 205 -13.48 -2.56 -1.30
C ILE A 205 -13.23 -3.62 -0.22
N ASN A 206 -12.39 -4.61 -0.51
CA ASN A 206 -12.06 -5.69 0.42
C ASN A 206 -11.56 -5.16 1.77
N SER A 207 -10.70 -4.14 1.76
CA SER A 207 -10.12 -3.52 2.96
C SER A 207 -11.12 -2.76 3.83
N PHE A 208 -12.23 -2.28 3.28
CA PHE A 208 -13.19 -1.41 3.98
C PHE A 208 -14.62 -1.97 4.07
N THR A 209 -14.88 -3.19 3.60
CA THR A 209 -16.16 -3.86 3.87
C THR A 209 -16.31 -4.19 5.37
N PRO A 210 -17.52 -4.37 5.91
CA PRO A 210 -17.71 -4.84 7.30
C PRO A 210 -17.17 -6.25 7.60
N LEU A 211 -16.71 -7.00 6.60
CA LEU A 211 -16.09 -8.31 6.75
C LEU A 211 -14.61 -8.27 6.28
N ASN A 212 -13.92 -7.17 6.56
CA ASN A 212 -12.51 -7.02 6.26
C ASN A 212 -11.62 -7.74 7.31
N MET A 213 -10.36 -7.99 6.96
CA MET A 213 -9.38 -8.63 7.84
C MET A 213 -9.22 -7.90 9.19
N TRP A 214 -9.25 -6.57 9.21
CA TRP A 214 -8.98 -5.77 10.41
C TRP A 214 -10.06 -5.96 11.47
N VAL A 215 -11.34 -5.87 11.08
CA VAL A 215 -12.47 -6.04 12.00
C VAL A 215 -12.64 -7.48 12.45
N LEU A 216 -12.28 -8.45 11.61
CA LEU A 216 -12.27 -9.86 11.97
C LEU A 216 -11.16 -10.22 12.99
N VAL A 217 -10.10 -9.39 13.06
CA VAL A 217 -9.02 -9.56 14.03
C VAL A 217 -9.31 -8.81 15.32
N SER A 218 -9.81 -7.58 15.24
CA SER A 218 -10.05 -6.76 16.43
C SER A 218 -11.28 -5.87 16.30
N ASP A 219 -12.11 -5.88 17.35
CA ASP A 219 -13.28 -5.02 17.49
C ASP A 219 -12.95 -3.53 17.44
N TYR A 220 -11.67 -3.15 17.61
CA TYR A 220 -11.20 -1.78 17.38
C TYR A 220 -11.65 -1.24 16.02
N PHE A 221 -11.63 -2.07 14.98
CA PHE A 221 -11.97 -1.68 13.61
C PHE A 221 -13.46 -1.88 13.27
N SER A 222 -14.30 -2.19 14.26
CA SER A 222 -15.76 -2.27 14.07
C SER A 222 -16.37 -0.90 13.82
N PHE A 223 -17.50 -0.86 13.11
CA PHE A 223 -18.19 0.41 12.82
C PHE A 223 -18.63 1.14 14.10
N SER A 224 -18.99 0.37 15.14
CA SER A 224 -19.38 0.91 16.44
C SER A 224 -18.24 1.59 17.20
N ASN A 225 -17.01 1.10 17.03
CA ASN A 225 -15.83 1.59 17.74
C ASN A 225 -15.03 2.60 16.92
N ASN A 226 -14.93 2.40 15.61
CA ASN A 226 -14.17 3.27 14.71
C ASN A 226 -14.96 3.56 13.42
N PRO A 227 -15.99 4.42 13.47
CA PRO A 227 -16.74 4.81 12.28
C PRO A 227 -15.87 5.54 11.24
N TRP A 228 -14.81 6.24 11.66
CA TRP A 228 -13.89 6.93 10.74
C TRP A 228 -13.20 5.99 9.77
N PHE A 229 -12.87 4.78 10.20
CA PHE A 229 -12.30 3.73 9.36
C PHE A 229 -13.19 3.40 8.14
N TYR A 230 -14.51 3.37 8.31
CA TYR A 230 -15.44 3.13 7.20
C TYR A 230 -15.75 4.39 6.39
N LEU A 231 -15.83 5.55 7.04
CA LEU A 231 -16.04 6.83 6.34
C LEU A 231 -14.90 7.12 5.36
N ILE A 232 -13.64 6.95 5.79
CA ILE A 232 -12.50 7.09 4.88
C ILE A 232 -12.50 5.99 3.82
N GLY A 233 -12.94 4.77 4.16
CA GLY A 233 -13.13 3.68 3.20
C GLY A 233 -14.08 4.04 2.05
N ILE A 234 -15.24 4.64 2.36
CA ILE A 234 -16.19 5.13 1.34
C ILE A 234 -15.52 6.16 0.42
N VAL A 235 -14.77 7.10 1.00
CA VAL A 235 -14.03 8.11 0.22
C VAL A 235 -12.97 7.45 -0.66
N SER A 236 -12.18 6.52 -0.12
CA SER A 236 -11.16 5.78 -0.85
C SER A 236 -11.76 4.96 -2.01
N ILE A 237 -12.89 4.28 -1.80
CA ILE A 237 -13.61 3.56 -2.87
C ILE A 237 -14.06 4.54 -3.95
N GLY A 238 -14.59 5.71 -3.56
CA GLY A 238 -14.97 6.77 -4.51
C GLY A 238 -13.80 7.24 -5.36
N PHE A 239 -12.61 7.41 -4.76
CA PHE A 239 -11.39 7.74 -5.49
C PHE A 239 -10.91 6.60 -6.40
N ALA A 240 -10.97 5.34 -5.95
CA ALA A 240 -10.61 4.20 -6.80
C ALA A 240 -11.53 4.09 -8.03
N ILE A 241 -12.84 4.33 -7.88
CA ILE A 241 -13.79 4.43 -9.00
C ILE A 241 -13.44 5.61 -9.90
N ARG A 242 -13.18 6.79 -9.32
CA ARG A 242 -12.74 7.98 -10.07
C ARG A 242 -11.52 7.66 -10.91
N ASN A 243 -10.54 6.93 -10.39
CA ASN A 243 -9.30 6.62 -11.11
C ASN A 243 -9.57 5.84 -12.41
N ILE A 244 -10.51 4.89 -12.39
CA ILE A 244 -10.95 4.17 -13.60
C ILE A 244 -11.58 5.13 -14.62
N VAL A 245 -12.47 6.02 -14.16
CA VAL A 245 -13.16 6.99 -15.02
C VAL A 245 -12.19 8.00 -15.63
N VAL A 246 -11.25 8.52 -14.85
CA VAL A 246 -10.26 9.49 -15.33
C VAL A 246 -9.30 8.80 -16.29
N LEU A 247 -8.83 7.58 -16.00
CA LEU A 247 -7.97 6.81 -16.89
C LEU A 247 -8.60 6.65 -18.29
N LYS A 248 -9.92 6.49 -18.36
CA LYS A 248 -10.67 6.44 -19.64
C LYS A 248 -10.63 7.72 -20.47
N LYS A 249 -10.43 8.87 -19.83
CA LYS A 249 -10.37 10.17 -20.49
C LYS A 249 -8.95 10.58 -20.89
N MET A 250 -7.92 9.88 -20.41
CA MET A 250 -6.52 10.18 -20.74
C MET A 250 -6.15 9.73 -22.16
N SER A 251 -5.07 10.30 -22.69
CA SER A 251 -4.50 9.87 -23.97
C SER A 251 -4.20 8.37 -23.92
N GLN A 252 -4.74 7.63 -24.89
CA GLN A 252 -4.55 6.19 -24.96
C GLN A 252 -3.10 5.87 -25.31
N LYS A 253 -2.54 4.88 -24.62
CA LYS A 253 -1.23 4.35 -24.99
C LYS A 253 -1.34 3.50 -26.27
N PRO A 254 -0.26 3.38 -27.06
CA PRO A 254 -0.28 2.51 -28.23
C PRO A 254 -0.39 1.04 -27.82
N SER A 255 -0.75 0.15 -28.76
CA SER A 255 -0.76 -1.30 -28.50
C SER A 255 0.64 -1.89 -28.29
N HIS A 256 1.65 -1.26 -28.89
CA HIS A 256 3.07 -1.59 -28.75
C HIS A 256 3.88 -0.30 -28.58
N MET A 257 4.94 -0.37 -27.79
CA MET A 257 5.93 0.70 -27.66
C MET A 257 6.77 0.81 -28.93
N GLU A 258 7.59 1.86 -29.04
CA GLU A 258 8.49 2.10 -30.18
C GLU A 258 9.47 0.94 -30.42
N ASP A 259 9.85 0.21 -29.36
CA ASP A 259 10.72 -0.97 -29.42
C ASP A 259 9.98 -2.28 -29.77
N GLY A 260 8.68 -2.21 -30.09
CA GLY A 260 7.84 -3.37 -30.41
C GLY A 260 7.29 -4.11 -29.19
N THR A 261 7.59 -3.67 -27.95
CA THR A 261 7.07 -4.31 -26.74
C THR A 261 5.57 -4.05 -26.57
N LYS A 262 4.78 -5.11 -26.32
CA LYS A 262 3.34 -5.00 -26.08
C LYS A 262 3.02 -4.24 -24.78
N THR A 263 2.08 -3.29 -24.84
CA THR A 263 1.64 -2.52 -23.67
C THR A 263 0.68 -3.30 -22.76
N VAL A 264 0.56 -2.86 -21.49
CA VAL A 264 -0.19 -3.50 -20.41
C VAL A 264 -1.53 -2.79 -20.20
N TRP A 265 -2.61 -3.30 -20.79
CA TRP A 265 -3.95 -2.73 -20.64
C TRP A 265 -4.70 -3.24 -19.40
#